data_AF-A0A1V5J931-F1
#
_entry.id   AF-A0A1V5J931-F1
#
_cell.length_a   1.000
_cell.length_b   1.000
_cell.length_c   1.000
_cell.angle_alpha   90.00
_cell.angle_beta   90.00
_cell.angle_gamma   90.00
#
_symmetry.space_group_name_H-M   'P 1'
#
loop_
_entity.id
_entity.type
_entity.pdbx_description
1 polymer ?
#
loop_
_entity_poly.entity_id
_entity_poly.type
_entity_poly.pdbx_seq_one_letter_code
_entity_poly.pdbx_strand_id
1 'polypeptide(L)'
;MSTGRQPGGPGAQGGAAPDNLPLSNRNLDEFGYVRFDVPWSLRMAYNFSYSKPGLRTNISQAMTMSGDLKLTPKMALTYNTGYDFRQKEITMTRVGISRDLHCWEMSFSWIPTGYMKSWNFTIRAKASMLQDLKYERRKDYHENY
;
A
#
# COMPACT_ATOMS: atom_id res chain seq x y z
N MET A 1 54.34 -29.91 -40.90
CA MET A 1 53.67 -28.59 -40.82
C MET A 1 53.08 -28.49 -39.40
N SER A 2 53.86 -28.09 -38.39
CA SER A 2 54.06 -26.71 -37.93
C SER A 2 52.73 -26.02 -37.55
N THR A 3 52.25 -26.21 -36.32
CA THR A 3 52.28 -25.28 -35.15
C THR A 3 51.49 -23.97 -35.29
N GLY A 4 50.44 -23.84 -34.47
CA GLY A 4 49.88 -22.58 -33.96
C GLY A 4 49.80 -22.64 -32.42
N ARG A 5 50.38 -21.62 -31.77
CA ARG A 5 50.68 -21.42 -30.34
C ARG A 5 49.53 -20.62 -29.70
N GLN A 6 49.12 -20.84 -28.44
CA GLN A 6 49.63 -20.12 -27.24
C GLN A 6 49.06 -20.65 -25.89
N PRO A 7 49.72 -20.35 -24.75
CA PRO A 7 49.82 -21.17 -23.53
C PRO A 7 49.07 -20.63 -22.29
N GLY A 8 48.94 -21.48 -21.24
CA GLY A 8 48.23 -21.26 -19.96
C GLY A 8 48.90 -20.32 -18.94
N GLY A 9 48.52 -20.21 -17.66
CA GLY A 9 47.45 -20.74 -16.78
C GLY A 9 47.22 -19.68 -15.67
N PRO A 10 46.92 -19.95 -14.37
CA PRO A 10 46.70 -21.22 -13.68
C PRO A 10 45.31 -21.32 -12.99
N GLY A 11 44.94 -22.53 -12.56
CA GLY A 11 43.88 -22.71 -11.58
C GLY A 11 44.28 -22.18 -10.19
N ALA A 12 43.31 -21.62 -9.48
CA ALA A 12 43.33 -21.48 -8.03
C ALA A 12 41.91 -21.67 -7.53
N GLN A 13 41.68 -22.80 -6.85
CA GLN A 13 40.57 -22.98 -5.92
C GLN A 13 40.64 -21.85 -4.87
N GLY A 14 39.51 -21.23 -4.54
CA GLY A 14 39.52 -20.25 -3.46
C GLY A 14 38.18 -19.61 -3.19
N GLY A 15 37.46 -20.17 -2.23
CA GLY A 15 36.51 -19.42 -1.42
C GLY A 15 35.06 -19.49 -1.89
N ALA A 16 34.32 -20.48 -1.37
CA ALA A 16 32.92 -20.24 -1.05
C ALA A 16 32.84 -18.93 -0.27
N ALA A 17 32.10 -17.95 -0.79
CA ALA A 17 31.74 -16.79 0.00
C ALA A 17 31.05 -17.31 1.27
N PRO A 18 31.39 -16.79 2.46
CA PRO A 18 30.83 -17.29 3.70
C PRO A 18 29.33 -17.01 3.72
N ASP A 19 28.51 -18.06 3.62
CA ASP A 19 27.06 -18.09 3.82
C ASP A 19 26.65 -17.81 5.28
N ASN A 20 27.23 -16.76 5.88
CA ASN A 20 27.01 -16.40 7.27
C ASN A 20 27.10 -14.88 7.50
N LEU A 21 26.53 -14.10 6.58
CA LEU A 21 26.21 -12.69 6.84
C LEU A 21 24.93 -12.62 7.71
N PRO A 22 24.97 -11.97 8.90
CA PRO A 22 23.83 -11.86 9.82
C PRO A 22 22.68 -10.97 9.31
N LEU A 23 22.65 -10.64 8.01
CA LEU A 23 21.67 -9.75 7.39
C LEU A 23 20.53 -10.49 6.68
N SER A 24 20.46 -11.82 6.79
CA SER A 24 19.33 -12.64 6.32
C SER A 24 17.97 -12.25 6.94
N ASN A 25 17.93 -11.33 7.90
CA ASN A 25 16.74 -11.04 8.69
C ASN A 25 16.41 -9.53 8.71
N ARG A 26 15.82 -9.06 7.61
CA ARG A 26 14.68 -8.10 7.53
C ARG A 26 14.80 -7.22 6.29
N ASN A 27 13.97 -7.51 5.28
CA ASN A 27 13.51 -6.53 4.27
C ASN A 27 14.59 -5.65 3.62
N LEU A 28 15.83 -6.13 3.40
CA LEU A 28 16.86 -5.38 2.67
C LEU A 28 17.11 -6.06 1.31
N ASP A 29 17.33 -5.28 0.26
CA ASP A 29 17.80 -5.76 -1.04
C ASP A 29 19.32 -5.98 -1.04
N GLU A 30 19.86 -6.49 -2.14
CA GLU A 30 21.29 -6.80 -2.32
C GLU A 30 22.20 -5.57 -2.14
N PHE A 31 21.64 -4.36 -2.25
CA PHE A 31 22.34 -3.09 -2.08
C PHE A 31 22.11 -2.45 -0.70
N GLY A 32 21.39 -3.12 0.21
CA GLY A 32 21.11 -2.63 1.56
C GLY A 32 19.99 -1.59 1.64
N TYR A 33 19.10 -1.51 0.64
CA TYR A 33 17.88 -0.70 0.68
C TYR A 33 16.69 -1.50 1.17
N VAL A 34 15.74 -0.84 1.83
CA VAL A 34 14.51 -1.48 2.28
C VAL A 34 13.70 -1.96 1.06
N ARG A 35 13.42 -3.26 0.95
CA ARG A 35 12.53 -3.84 -0.06
C ARG A 35 11.10 -3.35 0.15
N PHE A 36 10.70 -2.34 -0.60
CA PHE A 36 9.33 -1.82 -0.66
C PHE A 36 8.48 -2.67 -1.62
N ASP A 37 7.99 -3.82 -1.14
CA ASP A 37 6.93 -4.57 -1.81
C ASP A 37 5.57 -3.98 -1.44
N VAL A 38 5.24 -2.84 -2.05
CA VAL A 38 3.98 -2.13 -1.85
C VAL A 38 3.09 -2.39 -3.06
N PRO A 39 2.08 -3.27 -2.96
CA PRO A 39 1.13 -3.45 -4.05
C PRO A 39 0.30 -2.18 -4.19
N TRP A 40 0.36 -1.61 -5.38
CA TRP A 40 -0.39 -0.43 -5.78
C TRP A 40 -1.21 -0.74 -7.02
N SER A 41 -2.38 -0.12 -7.12
CA SER A 41 -3.21 -0.14 -8.33
C SER A 41 -3.53 1.29 -8.75
N LEU A 42 -3.51 1.51 -10.06
CA LEU A 42 -3.89 2.78 -10.67
C LEU A 42 -4.80 2.49 -11.85
N ARG A 43 -5.95 3.15 -11.88
CA ARG A 43 -6.88 3.13 -12.99
C ARG A 43 -7.14 4.55 -13.43
N MET A 44 -6.90 4.80 -14.71
CA MET A 44 -7.27 6.03 -15.39
C MET A 44 -8.27 5.71 -16.49
N ALA A 45 -9.32 6.51 -16.59
CA ALA A 45 -10.31 6.39 -17.65
C ALA A 45 -10.61 7.77 -18.24
N TYR A 46 -10.56 7.87 -19.56
CA TYR A 46 -10.89 9.07 -20.32
C TYR A 46 -12.13 8.79 -21.16
N ASN A 47 -13.10 9.70 -21.11
CA ASN A 47 -14.33 9.63 -21.88
C ASN A 47 -14.44 10.87 -22.77
N PHE A 48 -14.65 10.63 -24.07
CA PHE A 48 -14.96 11.64 -25.06
C PHE A 48 -16.29 11.31 -25.72
N SER A 49 -17.22 12.24 -25.69
CA SER A 49 -18.54 12.10 -26.31
C SER A 49 -18.85 13.33 -27.14
N TYR A 50 -19.24 13.09 -28.39
CA TYR A 50 -19.71 14.11 -29.32
C TYR A 50 -21.14 13.75 -29.72
N SER A 51 -22.09 14.66 -29.51
CA SER A 51 -23.45 14.50 -30.00
C SER A 51 -23.99 15.81 -30.56
N LYS A 52 -24.83 15.69 -31.58
CA LYS A 52 -25.47 16.84 -32.25
C LYS A 52 -26.98 16.61 -32.36
N PRO A 53 -27.74 16.68 -31.26
CA PRO A 53 -29.19 16.65 -31.31
C PRO A 53 -29.71 17.95 -31.93
N GLY A 54 -29.86 17.98 -33.25
CA GLY A 54 -30.38 19.12 -34.01
C GLY A 54 -29.38 20.26 -34.17
N LEU A 55 -29.75 21.46 -33.72
CA LEU A 55 -28.95 22.69 -33.88
C LEU A 55 -27.91 22.91 -32.77
N ARG A 56 -27.94 22.12 -31.69
CA ARG A 56 -26.99 22.25 -30.58
C ARG A 56 -25.93 21.15 -30.67
N THR A 57 -24.67 21.56 -30.63
CA THR A 57 -23.52 20.67 -30.53
C THR A 57 -23.18 20.47 -29.06
N ASN A 58 -23.08 19.21 -28.61
CA ASN A 58 -22.69 18.86 -27.27
C ASN A 58 -21.40 18.03 -27.31
N ILE A 59 -20.35 18.58 -26.70
CA ILE A 59 -19.06 17.92 -26.56
C ILE A 59 -18.85 17.69 -25.07
N SER A 60 -18.67 16.44 -24.65
CA SER A 60 -18.40 16.07 -23.26
C SER A 60 -17.05 15.37 -23.17
N GLN A 61 -16.24 15.81 -22.22
CA GLN A 61 -14.88 15.34 -22.01
C GLN A 61 -14.65 15.19 -20.52
N ALA A 62 -14.42 13.97 -20.06
CA ALA A 62 -14.19 13.70 -18.65
C ALA A 62 -13.03 12.71 -18.49
N MET A 63 -12.17 12.97 -17.50
CA MET A 63 -11.15 12.04 -17.04
C MET A 63 -11.46 11.64 -15.61
N THR A 64 -11.28 10.37 -15.28
CA THR A 64 -11.34 9.87 -13.91
C THR A 64 -10.07 9.09 -13.61
N MET A 65 -9.58 9.24 -12.38
CA MET A 65 -8.40 8.57 -11.88
C MET A 65 -8.69 8.02 -10.49
N SER A 66 -8.39 6.75 -10.29
CA SER A 66 -8.56 6.07 -9.02
C SER A 66 -7.39 5.16 -8.74
N GLY A 67 -7.03 4.99 -7.48
CA GLY A 67 -6.02 4.03 -7.10
C GLY A 67 -6.13 3.58 -5.66
N ASP A 68 -5.46 2.47 -5.40
CA ASP A 68 -5.21 1.95 -4.06
C ASP A 68 -3.72 1.72 -3.86
N LEU A 69 -3.22 2.06 -2.67
CA LEU A 69 -1.82 2.01 -2.31
C LEU A 69 -1.69 1.46 -0.90
N LYS A 70 -1.06 0.28 -0.75
CA LYS A 70 -0.79 -0.32 0.56
C LYS A 70 0.55 0.13 1.12
N LEU A 71 0.60 1.32 1.71
CA LEU A 71 1.84 1.93 2.25
C LEU A 71 2.61 1.02 3.21
N THR A 72 1.90 0.23 4.02
CA THR A 72 2.47 -0.83 4.87
C THR A 72 1.48 -2.00 4.92
N PRO A 73 1.86 -3.19 5.44
CA PRO A 73 0.92 -4.32 5.56
C PRO A 73 -0.36 -4.02 6.36
N LYS A 74 -0.36 -2.96 7.18
CA LYS A 74 -1.47 -2.52 8.03
C LYS A 74 -2.00 -1.13 7.67
N MET A 75 -1.59 -0.57 6.54
CA MET A 75 -2.07 0.73 6.06
C MET A 75 -2.42 0.69 4.60
N ALA A 76 -3.64 1.13 4.27
CA ALA A 76 -4.06 1.33 2.90
C ALA A 76 -4.54 2.77 2.69
N LEU A 77 -4.17 3.33 1.55
CA LEU A 77 -4.65 4.59 1.01
C LEU A 77 -5.45 4.27 -0.25
N THR A 78 -6.60 4.90 -0.39
CA THR A 78 -7.43 4.86 -1.59
C THR A 78 -7.72 6.29 -2.01
N TYR A 79 -7.75 6.53 -3.30
CA TYR A 79 -8.18 7.82 -3.81
C TYR A 79 -8.98 7.66 -5.08
N ASN A 80 -9.91 8.59 -5.31
CA ASN A 80 -10.71 8.69 -6.50
C ASN A 80 -10.88 10.17 -6.82
N THR A 81 -10.59 10.57 -8.05
CA THR A 81 -10.74 11.93 -8.52
C THR A 81 -11.19 11.92 -9.97
N GLY A 82 -11.67 13.05 -10.45
CA GLY A 82 -11.97 13.25 -11.85
C GLY A 82 -11.91 14.71 -12.23
N TYR A 83 -11.90 14.95 -13.53
CA TYR A 83 -11.80 16.26 -14.14
C TYR A 83 -12.74 16.33 -15.34
N ASP A 84 -13.64 17.30 -15.32
CA ASP A 84 -14.52 17.63 -16.45
C ASP A 84 -13.87 18.75 -17.25
N PHE A 85 -13.42 18.46 -18.47
CA PHE A 85 -12.75 19.44 -19.34
C PHE A 85 -13.72 20.47 -19.93
N ARG A 86 -15.01 20.16 -19.98
CA ARG A 86 -16.04 21.09 -20.48
C ARG A 86 -16.31 22.19 -19.46
N GLN A 87 -16.43 21.82 -18.19
CA GLN A 87 -16.61 22.74 -17.07
C GLN A 87 -15.27 23.30 -16.56
N LYS A 88 -14.15 22.67 -16.94
CA LYS A 88 -12.79 22.94 -16.45
C LYS A 88 -12.66 22.79 -14.93
N GLU A 89 -13.45 21.88 -14.36
CA GLU A 89 -13.56 21.69 -12.92
C GLU A 89 -13.14 20.29 -12.51
N ILE A 90 -12.51 20.19 -11.33
CA ILE A 90 -12.25 18.93 -10.66
C ILE A 90 -13.57 18.42 -10.11
N THR A 91 -13.95 17.20 -10.47
CA THR A 91 -15.16 16.56 -9.96
C THR A 91 -14.98 16.15 -8.49
N MET A 92 -15.93 15.42 -7.95
CA MET A 92 -15.86 14.92 -6.58
C MET A 92 -14.60 14.08 -6.38
N THR A 93 -13.69 14.55 -5.52
CA THR A 93 -12.50 13.81 -5.11
C THR A 93 -12.77 13.16 -3.77
N ARG A 94 -12.41 11.90 -3.61
CA ARG A 94 -12.48 11.15 -2.35
C ARG A 94 -11.12 10.57 -2.03
N VAL A 95 -10.72 10.71 -0.78
CA VAL A 95 -9.52 10.08 -0.21
C VAL A 95 -9.95 9.22 0.97
N GLY A 96 -9.49 7.98 1.01
CA GLY A 96 -9.76 7.04 2.08
C GLY A 96 -8.45 6.50 2.64
N ILE A 97 -8.25 6.57 3.95
CA ILE A 97 -7.10 6.00 4.65
C ILE A 97 -7.62 5.01 5.68
N SER A 98 -7.07 3.81 5.69
CA SER A 98 -7.30 2.82 6.74
C SER A 98 -5.97 2.40 7.39
N ARG A 99 -5.97 2.25 8.71
CA ARG A 99 -4.82 1.78 9.47
C ARG A 99 -5.22 0.83 10.59
N ASP A 100 -4.57 -0.32 10.64
CA ASP A 100 -4.70 -1.30 11.72
C ASP A 100 -3.58 -1.14 12.75
N LEU A 101 -3.95 -0.88 14.01
CA LEU A 101 -3.05 -0.83 15.16
C LEU A 101 -3.41 -1.93 16.16
N HIS A 102 -3.19 -3.20 15.80
CA HIS A 102 -3.33 -4.42 16.63
C HIS A 102 -4.68 -4.58 17.35
N CYS A 103 -4.99 -3.71 18.30
CA CYS A 103 -6.24 -3.64 19.06
C CYS A 103 -7.15 -2.48 18.60
N TRP A 104 -6.72 -1.66 17.66
CA TRP A 104 -7.46 -0.50 17.18
C TRP A 104 -7.51 -0.51 15.65
N GLU A 105 -8.64 -0.08 15.11
CA GLU A 105 -8.82 0.19 13.68
C GLU A 105 -9.17 1.66 13.50
N MET A 106 -8.45 2.32 12.61
CA MET A 106 -8.71 3.70 12.23
C MET A 106 -9.11 3.76 10.77
N SER A 107 -10.17 4.52 10.48
CA SER A 107 -10.57 4.85 9.12
C SER A 107 -10.83 6.34 8.99
N PHE A 108 -10.35 6.90 7.89
CA PHE A 108 -10.52 8.31 7.54
C PHE A 108 -11.03 8.40 6.10
N SER A 109 -12.17 9.05 5.90
CA SER A 109 -12.74 9.33 4.58
C SER A 109 -12.90 10.83 4.41
N TRP A 110 -12.31 11.40 3.38
CA TRP A 110 -12.31 12.83 3.12
C TRP A 110 -12.71 13.16 1.68
N ILE A 111 -13.60 14.11 1.52
CA ILE A 111 -14.06 14.65 0.25
C ILE A 111 -13.70 16.15 0.19
N PRO A 112 -12.54 16.52 -0.38
CA PRO A 112 -12.10 17.92 -0.46
C PRO A 112 -12.82 18.75 -1.54
N THR A 113 -13.23 18.10 -2.64
CA THR A 113 -13.79 18.78 -3.82
C THR A 113 -15.16 18.22 -4.19
N GLY A 114 -15.96 19.02 -4.90
CA GLY A 114 -17.34 18.71 -5.27
C GLY A 114 -18.38 19.46 -4.44
N TYR A 115 -19.66 19.19 -4.70
CA TYR A 115 -20.78 19.86 -4.06
C TYR A 115 -20.92 19.55 -2.56
N MET A 116 -20.48 18.37 -2.13
CA MET A 116 -20.58 17.92 -0.74
C MET A 116 -19.19 17.68 -0.17
N LYS A 117 -18.60 18.72 0.41
CA LYS A 117 -17.34 18.62 1.15
C LYS A 117 -17.62 18.05 2.54
N SER A 118 -16.96 16.96 2.89
CA SER A 118 -17.11 16.34 4.20
C SER A 118 -15.89 15.51 4.56
N TRP A 119 -15.73 15.24 5.85
CA TRP A 119 -14.72 14.31 6.34
C TRP A 119 -15.33 13.49 7.47
N ASN A 120 -14.89 12.25 7.59
CA ASN A 120 -15.23 11.37 8.69
C ASN A 120 -13.96 10.67 9.16
N PHE A 121 -13.73 10.73 10.46
CA PHE A 121 -12.70 9.96 11.14
C PHE A 121 -13.38 9.03 12.13
N THR A 122 -13.05 7.75 12.07
CA THR A 122 -13.58 6.73 12.96
C THR A 122 -12.42 5.93 13.54
N ILE A 123 -12.45 5.73 14.85
CA ILE A 123 -11.54 4.85 15.57
C ILE A 123 -12.35 3.85 16.39
N ARG A 124 -12.00 2.56 16.30
CA ARG A 124 -12.71 1.47 17.00
C ARG A 124 -11.71 0.53 17.65
N ALA A 125 -11.97 0.11 18.88
CA ALA A 125 -11.23 -0.96 19.52
C ALA A 125 -11.72 -2.32 18.99
N LYS A 126 -10.80 -3.21 18.62
CA LYS A 126 -11.08 -4.60 18.23
C LYS A 126 -11.27 -5.41 19.52
N ALA A 127 -12.35 -6.20 19.59
CA ALA A 127 -12.80 -6.90 20.80
C ALA A 127 -11.80 -7.92 21.40
N SER A 128 -10.71 -8.24 20.69
CA SER A 128 -9.70 -9.23 21.09
C SER A 128 -8.85 -8.83 22.30
N MET A 129 -8.93 -7.59 22.79
CA MET A 129 -8.21 -7.14 24.01
C MET A 129 -8.97 -7.47 25.33
N LEU A 130 -10.22 -7.91 25.28
CA LEU A 130 -11.03 -8.20 26.47
C LEU A 130 -10.78 -9.59 27.08
N GLN A 131 -9.87 -10.40 26.53
CA GLN A 131 -9.56 -11.76 27.03
C GLN A 131 -8.22 -11.88 27.76
N ASP A 132 -7.30 -10.92 27.64
CA ASP A 132 -5.94 -11.02 28.21
C ASP A 132 -5.84 -10.56 29.69
N LEU A 133 -6.97 -10.24 30.33
CA LEU A 133 -7.01 -9.96 31.77
C LEU A 133 -7.93 -10.93 32.51
N LYS A 134 -7.89 -12.23 32.16
CA LYS A 134 -8.30 -13.29 33.08
C LYS A 134 -7.07 -13.79 33.86
N TYR A 135 -6.51 -12.94 34.71
CA TYR A 135 -5.58 -13.36 35.76
C TYR A 135 -6.39 -13.91 36.95
N GLU A 136 -6.77 -15.19 36.91
CA GLU A 136 -7.28 -15.90 38.08
C GLU A 136 -6.08 -16.28 38.98
N ARG A 137 -5.75 -15.43 39.96
CA ARG A 137 -4.89 -15.81 41.08
C ARG A 137 -5.75 -16.36 42.21
N ARG A 138 -5.95 -17.68 42.23
CA ARG A 138 -6.41 -18.35 43.45
C ARG A 138 -5.21 -18.55 44.36
N LYS A 139 -5.28 -17.96 45.56
CA LYS A 139 -4.33 -18.20 46.64
C LYS A 139 -5.12 -18.92 47.71
N ASP A 140 -5.18 -20.24 47.61
CA ASP A 140 -5.81 -21.09 48.61
C ASP A 140 -4.89 -21.15 49.83
N TYR A 141 -5.23 -20.39 50.87
CA TYR A 141 -4.69 -20.62 52.21
C TYR A 141 -5.57 -21.65 52.90
N HIS A 142 -5.26 -22.92 52.69
CA HIS A 142 -5.73 -23.97 53.59
C HIS A 142 -4.70 -24.10 54.71
N GLU A 143 -4.77 -23.18 55.67
CA GLU A 143 -4.18 -23.37 57.00
C GLU A 143 -5.27 -23.99 57.87
N ASN A 144 -5.26 -25.32 58.00
CA ASN A 144 -5.92 -26.01 59.10
C ASN A 144 -4.81 -26.62 59.96
N TYR A 145 -4.62 -26.06 61.16
CA TYR A 145 -4.01 -26.75 62.30
C TYR A 145 -5.13 -27.13 63.27
#